data_AF-A0A2E0HAJ4-F1
#
_entry.id   AF-A0A2E0HAJ4-F1
#
_cell.length_a   1.000
_cell.length_b   1.000
_cell.length_c   1.000
_cell.angle_alpha   90.00
_cell.angle_beta   90.00
_cell.angle_gamma   90.00
#
_symmetry.space_group_name_H-M   'P 1'
#
loop_
_entity.id
_entity.type
_entity.pdbx_description
1 polymer ?
#
loop_
_entity_poly.entity_id
_entity_poly.type
_entity_poly.pdbx_seq_one_letter_code
_entity_poly.pdbx_strand_id
1 'polypeptide(L)'
;MSLRCPPPPPWIFSASPPSTVSAPSCMSSCRNWKPMPHAGPIRMRWSVKPFPAVKPWVALGLLLLLSACAGPGGVRGPAPGLASACTALQTLGAVTLPPGLGRWRQEQLDTCPSGGRPSATAPTLSGAASAPDTAALTRAITRLPALQPDARFQALAAMVDGSPALAGQTFPHQLAGYLLRPDYACVHPGYAAYFARRFGGALNYDQCATDVPFYLFDPQQGGRVVSIDPQRVHQIHILFATGGESLVSGFGHVALRLVVCPPGDNAAGACDQNLAQHVVLGYMAQVNGWRVDTWRGITGGYAARLMGMTFMEAYRNNTLLEDRDLYSLPLRLSRPQIEQMVRELAEVHWSYRGRYEFFTNNCATLLQDTLATLLSDAGQLADPVTGYRRPDRFFQALRRSPWVESQWLHSLPRAEALGYYFPSNRGYFQRARTLVASASEPDRELPTLEQYPALPAPVRLRQALADPALVTAMSRHSRVVEAQILLEEYALLQQEKALSRQVAAWFANGDVGTQLTALEQTLADPGERTFLRHCYVQPLRLLRQGLPRSEGIPADPAVGAVPGTVDCGHWPSRLRLAAALGRHLQHDEDYRALQQLGQEMRLTLKNIAQLRTLL
;
A
#
# COMPACT_ATOMS: atom_id res chain seq x y z
N MET A 1 -46.76 -40.96 7.81
CA MET A 1 -45.64 -41.41 8.67
C MET A 1 -44.87 -40.19 9.12
N SER A 2 -44.88 -39.93 10.43
CA SER A 2 -44.51 -38.66 11.05
C SER A 2 -43.01 -38.48 11.29
N LEU A 3 -42.59 -37.23 11.13
CA LEU A 3 -41.36 -36.61 11.62
C LEU A 3 -41.14 -36.81 13.13
N ARG A 4 -39.89 -37.03 13.56
CA ARG A 4 -39.35 -36.58 14.86
C ARG A 4 -37.86 -36.25 14.77
N CYS A 5 -37.50 -35.06 15.27
CA CYS A 5 -36.13 -34.58 15.50
C CYS A 5 -35.55 -35.10 16.84
N PRO A 6 -34.21 -35.19 16.98
CA PRO A 6 -33.51 -35.18 18.27
C PRO A 6 -32.86 -33.79 18.59
N PRO A 7 -32.40 -33.57 19.84
CA PRO A 7 -32.56 -32.31 20.58
C PRO A 7 -31.33 -31.36 20.57
N PRO A 8 -31.50 -30.09 21.02
CA PRO A 8 -30.43 -29.08 21.11
C PRO A 8 -29.49 -29.25 22.33
N PRO A 9 -28.30 -28.62 22.32
CA PRO A 9 -27.24 -28.81 23.32
C PRO A 9 -27.49 -28.04 24.63
N PRO A 10 -26.85 -28.47 25.75
CA PRO A 10 -27.17 -27.97 27.08
C PRO A 10 -26.47 -26.65 27.39
N TRP A 11 -27.24 -25.67 27.85
CA TRP A 11 -26.75 -24.54 28.64
C TRP A 11 -27.19 -24.81 30.09
N ILE A 12 -26.25 -24.89 31.02
CA ILE A 12 -26.51 -24.86 32.47
C ILE A 12 -25.63 -23.80 33.11
N PHE A 13 -26.30 -22.93 33.86
CA PHE A 13 -25.79 -21.91 34.76
C PHE A 13 -24.93 -22.47 35.89
N SER A 14 -23.97 -21.67 36.35
CA SER A 14 -23.59 -21.63 37.76
C SER A 14 -23.11 -20.21 38.09
N ALA A 15 -23.95 -19.48 38.82
CA ALA A 15 -23.60 -18.23 39.49
C ALA A 15 -23.80 -18.47 40.99
N SER A 16 -22.89 -17.95 41.81
CA SER A 16 -23.05 -17.80 43.26
C SER A 16 -23.18 -16.31 43.63
N PRO A 17 -24.00 -15.93 44.64
CA PRO A 17 -24.49 -14.57 44.92
C PRO A 17 -23.65 -13.91 46.06
N PRO A 18 -23.89 -12.66 46.57
CA PRO A 18 -25.15 -12.02 47.01
C PRO A 18 -25.30 -10.56 46.49
N SER A 19 -26.33 -9.73 46.70
CA SER A 19 -27.42 -9.63 47.68
C SER A 19 -28.41 -8.56 47.17
N THR A 20 -29.71 -8.80 47.36
CA THR A 20 -30.83 -7.86 47.66
C THR A 20 -30.80 -6.43 47.13
N VAL A 21 -31.86 -6.01 46.41
CA VAL A 21 -32.87 -5.01 46.85
C VAL A 21 -33.88 -4.72 45.72
N SER A 22 -35.15 -5.03 46.03
CA SER A 22 -36.45 -4.53 45.52
C SER A 22 -36.65 -4.01 44.08
N ALA A 23 -37.59 -4.64 43.37
CA ALA A 23 -38.43 -4.01 42.34
C ALA A 23 -39.70 -3.41 42.95
N PRO A 24 -40.36 -2.48 42.25
CA PRO A 24 -41.77 -2.70 41.96
C PRO A 24 -42.11 -2.58 40.47
N SER A 25 -43.13 -3.34 40.13
CA SER A 25 -43.77 -3.54 38.83
C SER A 25 -44.19 -2.28 38.09
N CYS A 26 -44.08 -2.33 36.75
CA CYS A 26 -45.23 -2.04 35.90
C CYS A 26 -45.15 -2.77 34.55
N MET A 27 -46.08 -3.72 34.38
CA MET A 27 -46.46 -4.31 33.11
C MET A 27 -47.05 -3.25 32.19
N SER A 28 -46.50 -3.09 30.99
CA SER A 28 -47.29 -3.07 29.74
C SER A 28 -46.37 -2.89 28.54
N SER A 29 -46.70 -3.62 27.47
CA SER A 29 -46.19 -3.45 26.10
C SER A 29 -44.88 -4.16 25.70
N CYS A 30 -44.91 -5.49 25.81
CA CYS A 30 -44.24 -6.35 24.83
C CYS A 30 -44.93 -6.25 23.46
N ARG A 31 -44.55 -5.27 22.63
CA ARG A 31 -44.71 -5.32 21.16
C ARG A 31 -43.54 -4.58 20.53
N ASN A 32 -42.87 -5.25 19.59
CA ASN A 32 -41.77 -4.77 18.72
C ASN A 32 -40.33 -5.05 19.19
N TRP A 33 -39.97 -6.34 19.26
CA TRP A 33 -38.58 -6.75 18.99
C TRP A 33 -38.47 -7.15 17.51
N LYS A 34 -37.79 -6.34 16.72
CA LYS A 34 -37.29 -6.72 15.39
C LYS A 34 -36.06 -7.60 15.57
N PRO A 35 -35.94 -8.76 14.90
CA PRO A 35 -34.70 -9.51 14.89
C PRO A 35 -33.60 -8.72 14.16
N MET A 36 -32.39 -8.70 14.74
CA MET A 36 -31.17 -8.21 14.12
C MET A 36 -30.96 -8.87 12.75
N PRO A 37 -30.55 -8.12 11.70
CA PRO A 37 -30.23 -8.74 10.43
C PRO A 37 -28.95 -9.58 10.57
N HIS A 38 -29.05 -10.84 10.16
CA HIS A 38 -27.91 -11.68 9.88
C HIS A 38 -26.89 -10.92 9.02
N ALA A 39 -25.63 -10.93 9.44
CA ALA A 39 -24.51 -10.43 8.67
C ALA A 39 -24.42 -11.22 7.35
N GLY A 40 -25.02 -10.68 6.30
CA GLY A 40 -24.83 -11.13 4.93
C GLY A 40 -23.39 -10.86 4.48
N PRO A 41 -22.94 -11.50 3.38
CA PRO A 41 -21.63 -11.22 2.81
C PRO A 41 -21.52 -9.73 2.50
N ILE A 42 -20.40 -9.12 2.92
CA ILE A 42 -20.06 -7.72 2.67
C ILE A 42 -20.12 -7.49 1.16
N ARG A 43 -21.22 -6.91 0.67
CA ARG A 43 -21.32 -6.42 -0.71
C ARG A 43 -20.48 -5.14 -0.79
N MET A 44 -19.20 -5.28 -1.11
CA MET A 44 -18.38 -4.14 -1.52
C MET A 44 -18.93 -3.59 -2.84
N ARG A 45 -19.74 -2.52 -2.77
CA ARG A 45 -20.08 -1.71 -3.94
C ARG A 45 -18.86 -0.88 -4.31
N TRP A 46 -18.20 -1.25 -5.39
CA TRP A 46 -17.15 -0.46 -6.00
C TRP A 46 -17.76 0.83 -6.58
N SER A 47 -17.68 1.92 -5.83
CA SER A 47 -17.91 3.27 -6.38
C SER A 47 -16.66 3.70 -7.13
N VAL A 48 -16.69 3.65 -8.46
CA VAL A 48 -15.65 4.23 -9.32
C VAL A 48 -15.70 5.74 -9.14
N LYS A 49 -14.83 6.28 -8.28
CA LYS A 49 -14.58 7.73 -8.21
C LYS A 49 -13.77 8.15 -9.44
N PRO A 50 -13.91 9.40 -9.93
CA PRO A 50 -13.11 9.91 -11.03
C PRO A 50 -11.61 9.79 -10.71
N PHE A 51 -10.83 9.28 -11.67
CA PHE A 51 -9.39 9.05 -11.58
C PHE A 51 -8.63 10.31 -11.16
N PRO A 52 -8.00 10.37 -9.97
CA PRO A 52 -6.96 11.35 -9.69
C PRO A 52 -5.60 10.84 -10.20
N ALA A 53 -4.77 11.75 -10.71
CA ALA A 53 -3.35 11.61 -11.07
C ALA A 53 -2.86 10.18 -11.39
N VAL A 54 -3.07 9.72 -12.62
CA VAL A 54 -2.46 8.49 -13.14
C VAL A 54 -0.95 8.69 -13.28
N LYS A 55 -0.17 7.76 -12.70
CA LYS A 55 1.30 7.64 -12.75
C LYS A 55 1.95 7.95 -14.09
N PRO A 56 3.25 8.29 -14.15
CA PRO A 56 4.03 8.49 -15.38
C PRO A 56 4.09 7.26 -16.29
N TRP A 57 4.37 6.05 -15.78
CA TRP A 57 4.46 4.81 -16.59
C TRP A 57 3.13 4.07 -16.75
N VAL A 58 2.14 4.31 -15.88
CA VAL A 58 0.75 3.89 -16.14
C VAL A 58 0.07 4.87 -17.06
N ALA A 59 0.41 6.15 -17.01
CA ALA A 59 0.04 7.16 -17.98
C ALA A 59 0.82 6.98 -19.25
N LEU A 60 2.07 6.46 -19.22
CA LEU A 60 2.86 6.06 -20.40
C LEU A 60 2.23 4.80 -20.96
N GLY A 61 1.96 3.79 -20.13
CA GLY A 61 1.12 2.63 -20.45
C GLY A 61 -0.18 3.06 -21.12
N LEU A 62 -0.99 3.90 -20.47
CA LEU A 62 -2.19 4.52 -21.03
C LEU A 62 -1.88 5.34 -22.28
N LEU A 63 -0.75 6.06 -22.37
CA LEU A 63 -0.32 6.78 -23.56
C LEU A 63 -0.09 5.80 -24.73
N LEU A 64 0.59 4.69 -24.46
CA LEU A 64 0.94 3.60 -25.37
C LEU A 64 -0.30 2.76 -25.74
N LEU A 65 -1.27 2.69 -24.84
CA LEU A 65 -2.59 2.09 -25.05
C LEU A 65 -3.48 3.03 -25.90
N LEU A 66 -3.43 4.34 -25.66
CA LEU A 66 -4.20 5.35 -26.38
C LEU A 66 -3.65 5.61 -27.77
N SER A 67 -2.34 5.45 -27.96
CA SER A 67 -1.71 5.52 -29.27
C SER A 67 -2.08 4.31 -30.14
N ALA A 68 -2.34 3.15 -29.53
CA ALA A 68 -2.94 1.99 -30.22
C ALA A 68 -4.39 2.27 -30.67
N CYS A 69 -5.08 3.27 -30.10
CA CYS A 69 -6.38 3.73 -30.56
C CYS A 69 -6.30 4.72 -31.74
N ALA A 70 -5.17 5.40 -31.90
CA ALA A 70 -4.91 6.28 -33.04
C ALA A 70 -4.34 5.45 -34.18
N GLY A 71 -5.22 4.89 -35.04
CA GLY A 71 -4.79 4.18 -36.24
C GLY A 71 -3.86 5.03 -37.12
N PRO A 72 -3.13 4.41 -38.07
CA PRO A 72 -2.08 5.06 -38.85
C PRO A 72 -2.55 6.21 -39.77
N GLY A 73 -3.85 6.48 -39.85
CA GLY A 73 -4.42 7.62 -40.57
C GLY A 73 -4.71 8.78 -39.62
N GLY A 74 -3.93 9.86 -39.71
CA GLY A 74 -4.16 11.10 -38.97
C GLY A 74 -5.58 11.66 -39.12
N VAL A 75 -6.00 12.39 -38.09
CA VAL A 75 -7.20 13.23 -37.94
C VAL A 75 -8.14 13.24 -39.16
N ARG A 76 -9.03 12.25 -39.24
CA ARG A 76 -10.37 12.44 -39.81
C ARG A 76 -11.36 11.93 -38.78
N GLY A 77 -12.38 12.75 -38.49
CA GLY A 77 -13.33 12.54 -37.40
C GLY A 77 -13.99 11.15 -37.41
N PRO A 78 -14.49 10.68 -36.26
CA PRO A 78 -15.02 9.32 -36.16
C PRO A 78 -16.23 9.14 -37.07
N ALA A 79 -16.26 8.04 -37.82
CA ALA A 79 -17.48 7.57 -38.46
C ALA A 79 -18.59 7.32 -37.41
N PRO A 80 -19.89 7.45 -37.74
CA PRO A 80 -20.98 7.58 -36.76
C PRO A 80 -21.13 6.42 -35.76
N GLY A 81 -20.52 5.26 -36.00
CA GLY A 81 -20.49 4.11 -35.07
C GLY A 81 -19.33 4.08 -34.07
N LEU A 82 -18.32 4.95 -34.19
CA LEU A 82 -17.12 4.99 -33.33
C LEU A 82 -17.24 5.93 -32.13
N ALA A 83 -18.21 6.85 -32.14
CA ALA A 83 -18.46 7.76 -31.01
C ALA A 83 -19.00 7.00 -29.79
N SER A 84 -19.90 6.03 -29.98
CA SER A 84 -20.59 5.29 -28.92
C SER A 84 -19.67 4.56 -27.92
N ALA A 85 -18.55 3.98 -28.39
CA ALA A 85 -17.61 3.26 -27.51
C ALA A 85 -16.67 4.18 -26.71
N CYS A 86 -16.44 5.41 -27.17
CA CYS A 86 -15.74 6.45 -26.40
C CYS A 86 -16.69 7.20 -25.45
N THR A 87 -17.97 7.34 -25.83
CA THR A 87 -19.02 7.94 -24.99
C THR A 87 -19.44 7.02 -23.83
N ALA A 88 -19.25 5.71 -23.93
CA ALA A 88 -19.49 4.78 -22.81
C ALA A 88 -18.59 5.04 -21.59
N LEU A 89 -17.45 5.73 -21.77
CA LEU A 89 -16.62 6.26 -20.67
C LEU A 89 -17.11 7.62 -20.12
N GLN A 90 -17.97 8.35 -20.86
CA GLN A 90 -18.56 9.62 -20.44
C GLN A 90 -19.83 9.43 -19.59
N THR A 91 -20.63 8.39 -19.85
CA THR A 91 -21.91 8.16 -19.14
C THR A 91 -21.76 7.58 -17.74
N LEU A 92 -20.56 7.09 -17.36
CA LEU A 92 -20.25 6.74 -15.97
C LEU A 92 -19.95 7.95 -15.07
N GLY A 93 -19.87 9.17 -15.65
CA GLY A 93 -19.57 10.42 -14.95
C GLY A 93 -20.72 11.41 -14.80
N ALA A 94 -21.93 11.10 -15.30
CA ALA A 94 -23.08 12.00 -15.23
C ALA A 94 -24.17 11.44 -14.31
N VAL A 95 -24.03 11.67 -13.00
CA VAL A 95 -25.16 11.66 -12.07
C VAL A 95 -25.43 13.11 -11.67
N THR A 96 -26.58 13.61 -12.09
CA THR A 96 -27.13 14.91 -11.68
C THR A 96 -27.35 14.93 -10.16
N LEU A 97 -26.71 15.88 -9.47
CA LEU A 97 -27.06 16.27 -8.11
C LEU A 97 -28.32 17.14 -8.12
N PRO A 98 -29.21 17.06 -7.11
CA PRO A 98 -30.37 17.93 -6.98
C PRO A 98 -29.95 19.38 -6.67
N PRO A 99 -30.77 20.39 -7.05
CA PRO A 99 -30.44 21.80 -6.85
C PRO A 99 -30.80 22.24 -5.42
N GLY A 100 -29.83 22.78 -4.68
CA GLY A 100 -30.10 23.47 -3.41
C GLY A 100 -28.84 23.67 -2.57
N LEU A 101 -28.65 24.90 -2.08
CA LEU A 101 -27.52 25.43 -1.30
C LEU A 101 -26.34 25.88 -2.19
N GLY A 102 -26.04 27.16 -2.40
CA GLY A 102 -26.35 28.37 -1.65
C GLY A 102 -25.07 29.20 -1.68
N ARG A 103 -25.07 30.27 -2.48
CA ARG A 103 -23.95 31.20 -2.71
C ARG A 103 -23.36 31.71 -1.40
N TRP A 104 -22.04 31.72 -1.27
CA TRP A 104 -21.35 32.69 -0.42
C TRP A 104 -20.29 33.43 -1.22
N ARG A 105 -20.43 34.75 -1.15
CA ARG A 105 -19.84 35.78 -1.98
C ARG A 105 -18.53 36.24 -1.32
N GLN A 106 -17.58 36.61 -2.17
CA GLN A 106 -16.27 37.15 -1.84
C GLN A 106 -16.37 38.68 -1.90
N GLU A 107 -16.27 39.34 -0.75
CA GLU A 107 -16.18 40.79 -0.48
C GLU A 107 -15.50 40.85 0.91
N GLN A 108 -14.54 41.69 1.29
CA GLN A 108 -13.86 42.84 0.72
C GLN A 108 -12.64 43.12 1.63
N LEU A 109 -11.54 43.59 1.05
CA LEU A 109 -10.46 44.31 1.75
C LEU A 109 -10.96 45.71 2.11
N ASP A 110 -10.63 46.20 3.32
CA ASP A 110 -9.99 47.52 3.59
C ASP A 110 -10.29 48.13 4.98
N THR A 111 -9.23 48.76 5.55
CA THR A 111 -9.18 49.82 6.61
C THR A 111 -9.55 49.43 8.07
N CYS A 112 -8.96 49.88 9.19
CA CYS A 112 -7.87 50.77 9.69
C CYS A 112 -7.91 50.65 11.27
N PRO A 113 -7.17 51.38 12.16
CA PRO A 113 -6.00 52.24 12.03
C PRO A 113 -4.84 51.97 13.05
N SER A 114 -3.76 52.73 12.87
CA SER A 114 -2.62 52.96 13.76
C SER A 114 -2.97 53.58 15.13
N GLY A 115 -2.20 53.23 16.18
CA GLY A 115 -2.06 54.06 17.38
C GLY A 115 -1.30 53.42 18.55
N GLY A 116 -0.22 54.07 19.01
CA GLY A 116 0.18 54.07 20.43
C GLY A 116 1.43 53.27 20.83
N ARG A 117 2.58 53.94 20.91
CA ARG A 117 3.71 53.55 21.79
C ARG A 117 3.33 53.77 23.27
N PRO A 118 3.93 53.02 24.20
CA PRO A 118 4.88 53.69 25.09
C PRO A 118 6.20 52.95 25.29
N SER A 119 7.22 53.78 25.52
CA SER A 119 8.59 53.45 25.87
C SER A 119 8.70 52.89 27.28
N ALA A 120 9.38 51.75 27.45
CA ALA A 120 10.05 51.38 28.69
C ALA A 120 11.32 50.61 28.35
N THR A 121 12.44 51.30 28.51
CA THR A 121 13.81 50.78 28.40
C THR A 121 14.09 49.77 29.51
N ALA A 122 14.27 48.50 29.12
CA ALA A 122 14.92 47.47 29.94
C ALA A 122 16.32 47.21 29.36
N PRO A 123 17.37 47.06 30.20
CA PRO A 123 18.73 46.94 29.72
C PRO A 123 18.93 45.60 29.01
N THR A 124 19.34 45.67 27.74
CA THR A 124 19.82 44.55 26.95
C THR A 124 21.11 44.00 27.56
N LEU A 125 20.99 42.95 28.37
CA LEU A 125 22.07 42.00 28.60
C LEU A 125 22.34 41.26 27.28
N SER A 126 23.19 41.87 26.46
CA SER A 126 23.81 41.26 25.29
C SER A 126 24.80 40.18 25.75
N GLY A 127 24.25 39.05 26.19
CA GLY A 127 24.93 37.78 26.30
C GLY A 127 24.21 36.79 25.40
N ALA A 128 24.40 36.92 24.07
CA ALA A 128 24.01 35.85 23.17
C ALA A 128 24.92 34.65 23.50
N ALA A 129 24.42 33.76 24.36
CA ALA A 129 25.00 32.43 24.52
C ALA A 129 25.00 31.80 23.12
N SER A 130 26.18 31.61 22.55
CA SER A 130 26.36 30.87 21.32
C SER A 130 25.60 29.55 21.44
N ALA A 131 24.75 29.23 20.46
CA ALA A 131 24.06 27.94 20.41
C ALA A 131 25.07 26.82 20.72
N PRO A 132 24.69 25.81 21.53
CA PRO A 132 25.63 24.80 21.97
C PRO A 132 26.25 24.09 20.75
N ASP A 133 27.58 24.09 20.68
CA ASP A 133 28.34 23.51 19.58
C ASP A 133 28.31 21.98 19.66
N THR A 134 27.40 21.35 18.90
CA THR A 134 27.30 19.90 18.78
C THR A 134 28.63 19.26 18.39
N ALA A 135 29.41 19.88 17.52
CA ALA A 135 30.68 19.31 17.08
C ALA A 135 31.73 19.35 18.19
N ALA A 136 31.76 20.40 19.02
CA ALA A 136 32.61 20.43 20.21
C ALA A 136 32.22 19.35 21.22
N LEU A 137 30.93 19.18 21.49
CA LEU A 137 30.47 18.16 22.42
C LEU A 137 30.72 16.74 21.89
N THR A 138 30.49 16.49 20.60
CA THR A 138 30.86 15.22 19.95
C THR A 138 32.34 14.91 20.15
N ARG A 139 33.24 15.86 19.88
CA ARG A 139 34.69 15.68 20.10
C ARG A 139 35.03 15.41 21.57
N ALA A 140 34.34 16.05 22.50
CA ALA A 140 34.53 15.81 23.93
C ALA A 140 34.09 14.39 24.32
N ILE A 141 32.90 13.95 23.87
CA ILE A 141 32.38 12.60 24.11
C ILE A 141 33.32 11.53 23.55
N THR A 142 33.85 11.71 22.34
CA THR A 142 34.80 10.77 21.71
C THR A 142 36.02 10.50 22.59
N ARG A 143 36.44 11.46 23.42
CA ARG A 143 37.62 11.34 24.30
C ARG A 143 37.31 10.72 25.66
N LEU A 144 36.05 10.41 25.97
CA LEU A 144 35.62 9.88 27.27
C LEU A 144 35.46 8.34 27.22
N PRO A 145 36.36 7.57 27.85
CA PRO A 145 36.30 6.09 27.81
C PRO A 145 35.06 5.51 28.49
N ALA A 146 34.42 6.26 29.41
CA ALA A 146 33.19 5.83 30.08
C ALA A 146 31.95 5.91 29.16
N LEU A 147 32.02 6.68 28.08
CA LEU A 147 30.90 6.89 27.15
C LEU A 147 31.16 6.11 25.85
N GLN A 148 30.98 4.80 25.92
CA GLN A 148 31.11 3.89 24.77
C GLN A 148 29.77 3.23 24.43
N PRO A 149 29.50 2.96 23.14
CA PRO A 149 28.31 2.24 22.74
C PRO A 149 28.31 0.82 23.32
N ASP A 150 27.18 0.40 23.90
CA ASP A 150 26.97 -0.99 24.31
C ASP A 150 26.38 -1.83 23.15
N ALA A 151 26.17 -3.13 23.38
CA ALA A 151 25.59 -4.03 22.39
C ALA A 151 24.18 -3.60 21.93
N ARG A 152 23.40 -2.93 22.80
CA ARG A 152 22.06 -2.44 22.45
C ARG A 152 22.15 -1.27 21.49
N PHE A 153 23.09 -0.35 21.71
CA PHE A 153 23.34 0.73 20.75
C PHE A 153 23.80 0.19 19.40
N GLN A 154 24.66 -0.83 19.38
CA GLN A 154 25.12 -1.45 18.14
C GLN A 154 23.96 -2.09 17.36
N ALA A 155 23.05 -2.78 18.05
CA ALA A 155 21.83 -3.33 17.43
C ALA A 155 20.92 -2.23 16.90
N LEU A 156 20.73 -1.15 17.67
CA LEU A 156 19.94 0.01 17.26
C LEU A 156 20.55 0.71 16.02
N ALA A 157 21.86 0.95 16.01
CA ALA A 157 22.55 1.55 14.86
C ALA A 157 22.48 0.64 13.63
N ALA A 158 22.56 -0.68 13.80
CA ALA A 158 22.33 -1.62 12.70
C ALA A 158 20.90 -1.54 12.15
N MET A 159 19.89 -1.37 13.02
CA MET A 159 18.49 -1.24 12.65
C MET A 159 18.15 0.11 12.00
N VAL A 160 18.71 1.23 12.49
CA VAL A 160 18.40 2.58 12.01
C VAL A 160 19.30 3.00 10.85
N ASP A 161 20.60 2.76 10.94
CA ASP A 161 21.58 3.25 9.94
C ASP A 161 21.88 2.17 8.89
N GLY A 162 21.70 0.89 9.23
CA GLY A 162 21.97 -0.24 8.34
C GLY A 162 23.36 -0.86 8.49
N SER A 163 24.17 -0.41 9.46
CA SER A 163 25.50 -0.98 9.71
C SER A 163 25.94 -0.88 11.18
N PRO A 164 26.21 -2.01 11.87
CA PRO A 164 26.75 -1.98 13.23
C PRO A 164 28.18 -1.43 13.29
N ALA A 165 28.95 -1.51 12.19
CA ALA A 165 30.33 -1.02 12.14
C ALA A 165 30.44 0.51 12.30
N LEU A 166 29.35 1.23 12.05
CA LEU A 166 29.29 2.69 12.22
C LEU A 166 28.97 3.10 13.67
N ALA A 167 28.55 2.17 14.53
CA ALA A 167 28.09 2.48 15.89
C ALA A 167 29.10 3.26 16.73
N GLY A 168 30.39 2.93 16.66
CA GLY A 168 31.44 3.68 17.35
C GLY A 168 31.63 5.11 16.85
N GLN A 169 31.35 5.35 15.56
CA GLN A 169 31.45 6.65 14.92
C GLN A 169 30.20 7.49 15.15
N THR A 170 29.01 6.87 15.14
CA THR A 170 27.73 7.56 15.29
C THR A 170 27.37 7.83 16.75
N PHE A 171 27.82 7.01 17.71
CA PHE A 171 27.48 7.18 19.12
C PHE A 171 27.77 8.59 19.68
N PRO A 172 28.97 9.19 19.51
CA PRO A 172 29.24 10.52 20.03
C PRO A 172 28.39 11.62 19.40
N HIS A 173 28.04 11.46 18.12
CA HIS A 173 27.17 12.40 17.41
C HIS A 173 25.73 12.31 17.91
N GLN A 174 25.19 11.10 18.03
CA GLN A 174 23.84 10.86 18.52
C GLN A 174 23.69 11.30 19.99
N LEU A 175 24.68 11.01 20.83
CA LEU A 175 24.67 11.45 22.23
C LEU A 175 24.74 12.99 22.35
N ALA A 176 25.60 13.65 21.57
CA ALA A 176 25.68 15.10 21.57
C ALA A 176 24.33 15.72 21.13
N GLY A 177 23.71 15.16 20.09
CA GLY A 177 22.37 15.56 19.64
C GLY A 177 21.34 15.42 20.76
N TYR A 178 21.26 14.26 21.40
CA TYR A 178 20.33 14.00 22.50
C TYR A 178 20.47 14.99 23.66
N LEU A 179 21.71 15.40 23.99
CA LEU A 179 21.97 16.31 25.11
C LEU A 179 21.68 17.79 24.77
N LEU A 180 21.78 18.19 23.50
CA LEU A 180 21.77 19.61 23.12
C LEU A 180 20.51 20.04 22.36
N ARG A 181 19.85 19.13 21.65
CA ARG A 181 18.73 19.46 20.76
C ARG A 181 17.38 19.18 21.43
N PRO A 182 16.50 20.19 21.57
CA PRO A 182 15.17 19.98 22.18
C PRO A 182 14.25 19.11 21.30
N ASP A 183 14.45 19.11 19.98
CA ASP A 183 13.67 18.34 19.00
C ASP A 183 14.23 16.94 18.73
N TYR A 184 15.29 16.52 19.44
CA TYR A 184 15.99 15.27 19.15
C TYR A 184 15.09 14.04 19.17
N ALA A 185 14.20 13.93 20.16
CA ALA A 185 13.26 12.81 20.27
C ALA A 185 12.25 12.77 19.10
N CYS A 186 11.96 13.91 18.47
CA CYS A 186 11.05 13.97 17.33
C CYS A 186 11.71 13.49 16.04
N VAL A 187 13.02 13.70 15.90
CA VAL A 187 13.80 13.31 14.72
C VAL A 187 14.37 11.90 14.86
N HIS A 188 14.84 11.55 16.06
CA HIS A 188 15.53 10.30 16.37
C HIS A 188 14.90 9.54 17.56
N PRO A 189 13.61 9.15 17.47
CA PRO A 189 12.90 8.50 18.58
C PRO A 189 13.56 7.21 19.09
N GLY A 190 14.19 6.40 18.23
CA GLY A 190 14.86 5.17 18.63
C GLY A 190 16.13 5.43 19.43
N TYR A 191 16.98 6.35 18.95
CA TYR A 191 18.16 6.77 19.71
C TYR A 191 17.80 7.49 21.00
N ALA A 192 16.75 8.31 20.98
CA ALA A 192 16.24 8.97 22.18
C ALA A 192 15.78 7.94 23.22
N ALA A 193 15.03 6.90 22.81
CA ALA A 193 14.58 5.83 23.71
C ALA A 193 15.76 5.10 24.37
N TYR A 194 16.77 4.77 23.57
CA TYR A 194 17.99 4.16 24.08
C TYR A 194 18.70 5.05 25.12
N PHE A 195 18.92 6.33 24.83
CA PHE A 195 19.63 7.22 25.75
C PHE A 195 18.81 7.54 27.01
N ALA A 196 17.51 7.76 26.87
CA ALA A 196 16.61 7.93 28.00
C ALA A 196 16.73 6.74 28.96
N ARG A 197 16.71 5.51 28.45
CA ARG A 197 16.89 4.34 29.33
C ARG A 197 18.30 4.22 29.89
N ARG A 198 19.33 4.41 29.05
CA ARG A 198 20.72 4.26 29.48
C ARG A 198 21.09 5.20 30.62
N PHE A 199 20.54 6.41 30.61
CA PHE A 199 20.84 7.45 31.60
C PHE A 199 19.72 7.72 32.59
N GLY A 200 18.66 6.89 32.63
CA GLY A 200 17.54 7.03 33.56
C GLY A 200 16.66 8.27 33.33
N GLY A 201 16.63 8.79 32.10
CA GLY A 201 15.74 9.87 31.66
C GLY A 201 14.36 9.36 31.22
N ALA A 202 13.48 10.30 30.88
CA ALA A 202 12.16 10.03 30.32
C ALA A 202 12.08 10.51 28.87
N LEU A 203 11.29 9.80 28.06
CA LEU A 203 10.93 10.27 26.72
C LEU A 203 9.82 11.31 26.82
N ASN A 204 9.94 12.38 26.04
CA ASN A 204 8.91 13.40 25.91
C ASN A 204 8.70 13.68 24.41
N TYR A 205 7.45 13.54 23.95
CA TYR A 205 7.03 13.82 22.59
C TYR A 205 6.08 15.03 22.47
N ASP A 206 5.86 15.79 23.54
CA ASP A 206 4.93 16.93 23.61
C ASP A 206 5.29 18.04 22.60
N GLN A 207 6.58 18.18 22.28
CA GLN A 207 7.08 19.15 21.31
C GLN A 207 7.09 18.61 19.87
N CYS A 208 6.77 17.33 19.69
CA CYS A 208 6.79 16.70 18.39
C CYS A 208 5.49 16.95 17.64
N ALA A 209 5.58 16.92 16.30
CA ALA A 209 4.39 16.82 15.49
C ALA A 209 3.57 15.59 15.93
N THR A 210 2.24 15.74 15.94
CA THR A 210 1.31 14.66 16.27
C THR A 210 1.50 13.47 15.35
N ASP A 211 1.66 13.73 14.05
CA ASP A 211 1.81 12.70 13.03
C ASP A 211 3.28 12.45 12.67
N VAL A 212 3.60 11.20 12.33
CA VAL A 212 4.87 10.83 11.71
C VAL A 212 4.68 10.50 10.22
N PRO A 213 5.58 10.94 9.34
CA PRO A 213 5.46 10.70 7.90
C PRO A 213 5.98 9.32 7.50
N PHE A 214 5.25 8.64 6.60
CA PHE A 214 5.71 7.48 5.86
C PHE A 214 5.59 7.72 4.36
N TYR A 215 6.64 7.43 3.60
CA TYR A 215 6.56 7.39 2.14
C TYR A 215 5.99 6.05 1.69
N LEU A 216 4.74 6.07 1.23
CA LEU A 216 4.05 4.90 0.71
C LEU A 216 4.18 4.85 -0.81
N PHE A 217 4.64 3.73 -1.33
CA PHE A 217 4.64 3.44 -2.75
C PHE A 217 3.36 2.68 -3.13
N ASP A 218 2.66 3.20 -4.13
CA ASP A 218 1.53 2.56 -4.79
C ASP A 218 1.89 2.37 -6.27
N PRO A 219 1.89 1.14 -6.83
CA PRO A 219 2.08 0.80 -8.24
C PRO A 219 1.15 1.50 -9.25
N GLN A 220 0.03 2.07 -8.84
CA GLN A 220 -0.93 2.80 -9.69
C GLN A 220 -0.92 4.32 -9.47
N GLN A 221 -0.71 4.79 -8.24
CA GLN A 221 -0.84 6.20 -7.85
C GLN A 221 0.50 6.93 -7.66
N GLY A 222 1.61 6.19 -7.52
CA GLY A 222 2.92 6.78 -7.28
C GLY A 222 3.34 6.64 -5.83
N GLY A 223 4.48 7.24 -5.51
CA GLY A 223 4.86 7.38 -4.12
C GLY A 223 4.28 8.66 -3.54
N ARG A 224 3.77 8.59 -2.32
CA ARG A 224 3.23 9.74 -1.60
C ARG A 224 3.61 9.65 -0.13
N VAL A 225 3.78 10.79 0.51
CA VAL A 225 3.90 10.84 1.97
C VAL A 225 2.51 10.76 2.58
N VAL A 226 2.39 9.91 3.60
CA VAL A 226 1.22 9.76 4.45
C VAL A 226 1.64 10.04 5.88
N SER A 227 0.98 11.03 6.48
CA SER A 227 1.14 11.34 7.90
C SER A 227 0.25 10.41 8.72
N ILE A 228 0.84 9.73 9.70
CA ILE A 228 0.16 8.79 10.60
C ILE A 228 0.31 9.30 12.03
N ASP A 229 -0.81 9.58 12.68
CA ASP A 229 -0.88 9.77 14.13
C ASP A 229 -0.58 8.43 14.83
N PRO A 230 0.51 8.28 15.59
CA PRO A 230 0.79 7.06 16.35
C PRO A 230 -0.35 6.69 17.31
N GLN A 231 -1.11 7.65 17.84
CA GLN A 231 -2.27 7.38 18.70
C GLN A 231 -3.44 6.76 17.95
N ARG A 232 -3.51 6.90 16.62
CA ARG A 232 -4.55 6.24 15.82
C ARG A 232 -4.19 4.82 15.41
N VAL A 233 -2.96 4.36 15.65
CA VAL A 233 -2.58 2.97 15.35
C VAL A 233 -3.12 2.08 16.46
N HIS A 234 -4.13 1.24 16.17
CA HIS A 234 -4.77 0.33 17.12
C HIS A 234 -3.85 -0.81 17.54
N GLN A 235 -3.26 -1.47 16.54
CA GLN A 235 -2.43 -2.66 16.66
C GLN A 235 -1.37 -2.66 15.55
N ILE A 236 -0.26 -3.36 15.80
CA ILE A 236 0.77 -3.64 14.79
C ILE A 236 0.76 -5.14 14.57
N HIS A 237 0.51 -5.57 13.33
CA HIS A 237 0.45 -6.99 12.99
C HIS A 237 1.70 -7.43 12.26
N ILE A 238 2.15 -8.66 12.52
CA ILE A 238 2.98 -9.41 11.58
C ILE A 238 2.10 -9.79 10.39
N LEU A 239 2.46 -9.31 9.20
CA LEU A 239 1.85 -9.70 7.95
C LEU A 239 2.73 -10.74 7.26
N PHE A 240 2.16 -11.87 6.86
CA PHE A 240 2.84 -12.92 6.12
C PHE A 240 2.08 -13.24 4.84
N ALA A 241 2.75 -13.11 3.70
CA ALA A 241 2.27 -13.59 2.41
C ALA A 241 2.88 -14.96 2.13
N THR A 242 2.06 -15.93 1.73
CA THR A 242 2.55 -17.28 1.40
C THR A 242 3.47 -17.30 0.17
N GLY A 243 4.13 -18.44 -0.01
CA GLY A 243 4.95 -18.69 -1.20
C GLY A 243 4.14 -18.59 -2.48
N GLY A 244 4.71 -17.96 -3.52
CA GLY A 244 4.18 -17.99 -4.88
C GLY A 244 4.94 -18.98 -5.76
N GLU A 245 4.62 -19.03 -7.05
CA GLU A 245 5.11 -20.05 -7.99
C GLU A 245 6.62 -19.96 -8.33
N SER A 246 7.27 -18.82 -8.08
CA SER A 246 8.71 -18.66 -8.39
C SER A 246 9.62 -19.16 -7.27
N LEU A 247 10.80 -19.71 -7.62
CA LEU A 247 11.80 -20.26 -6.68
C LEU A 247 12.22 -19.29 -5.57
N VAL A 248 12.36 -17.99 -5.87
CA VAL A 248 12.80 -16.97 -4.90
C VAL A 248 11.62 -16.48 -4.03
N SER A 249 10.42 -16.47 -4.59
CA SER A 249 9.21 -16.05 -3.87
C SER A 249 8.47 -17.17 -3.15
N GLY A 250 8.93 -18.42 -3.33
CA GLY A 250 8.29 -19.64 -2.85
C GLY A 250 8.32 -19.83 -1.33
N PHE A 251 9.14 -19.04 -0.63
CA PHE A 251 9.19 -19.04 0.83
C PHE A 251 8.29 -17.96 1.48
N GLY A 252 7.60 -17.16 0.66
CA GLY A 252 6.73 -16.08 1.13
C GLY A 252 7.46 -14.79 1.48
N HIS A 253 6.74 -13.84 2.06
CA HIS A 253 7.26 -12.55 2.52
C HIS A 253 6.68 -12.17 3.87
N VAL A 254 7.48 -11.56 4.73
CA VAL A 254 7.02 -10.99 6.00
C VAL A 254 7.14 -9.46 5.98
N ALA A 255 6.18 -8.81 6.63
CA ALA A 255 6.09 -7.37 6.78
C ALA A 255 5.35 -7.02 8.09
N LEU A 256 5.27 -5.73 8.40
CA LEU A 256 4.42 -5.20 9.45
C LEU A 256 3.19 -4.54 8.82
N ARG A 257 2.02 -4.71 9.43
CA ARG A 257 0.80 -3.96 9.09
C ARG A 257 0.42 -3.08 10.27
N LEU A 258 0.39 -1.78 10.08
CA LEU A 258 -0.18 -0.82 11.03
C LEU A 258 -1.70 -0.79 10.82
N VAL A 259 -2.46 -1.20 11.83
CA VAL A 259 -3.93 -1.10 11.84
C VAL A 259 -4.29 0.31 12.31
N VAL A 260 -4.76 1.14 11.39
CA VAL A 260 -4.99 2.58 11.63
C VAL A 260 -6.48 2.83 11.79
N CYS A 261 -6.90 3.33 12.95
CA CYS A 261 -8.28 3.67 13.22
C CYS A 261 -8.76 4.85 12.37
N PRO A 262 -10.05 4.88 11.99
CA PRO A 262 -10.63 6.04 11.33
C PRO A 262 -10.59 7.27 12.26
N PRO A 263 -10.57 8.49 11.73
CA PRO A 263 -10.59 9.70 12.56
C PRO A 263 -11.82 9.73 13.48
N GLY A 264 -11.60 9.94 14.78
CA GLY A 264 -12.67 10.09 15.77
C GLY A 264 -13.32 8.78 16.27
N ASP A 265 -12.90 7.61 15.78
CA ASP A 265 -13.41 6.32 16.25
C ASP A 265 -12.28 5.30 16.42
N ASN A 266 -11.98 5.00 17.69
CA ASN A 266 -10.93 4.07 18.10
C ASN A 266 -11.49 2.69 18.51
N ALA A 267 -12.77 2.39 18.22
CA ALA A 267 -13.33 1.08 18.48
C ALA A 267 -12.64 0.02 17.62
N ALA A 268 -12.24 -1.12 18.22
CA ALA A 268 -11.47 -2.17 17.54
C ALA A 268 -12.08 -2.58 16.19
N GLY A 269 -13.39 -2.83 16.14
CA GLY A 269 -14.08 -3.20 14.91
C GLY A 269 -14.10 -2.09 13.83
N ALA A 270 -14.10 -0.82 14.23
CA ALA A 270 -14.00 0.31 13.30
C ALA A 270 -12.58 0.42 12.73
N CYS A 271 -11.56 0.20 13.57
CA CYS A 271 -10.18 0.16 13.13
C CYS A 271 -9.93 -1.01 12.17
N ASP A 272 -10.40 -2.23 12.48
CA ASP A 272 -10.22 -3.41 11.63
C ASP A 272 -10.85 -3.25 10.23
N GLN A 273 -11.98 -2.55 10.15
CA GLN A 273 -12.69 -2.30 8.89
C GLN A 273 -12.08 -1.17 8.06
N ASN A 274 -11.19 -0.34 8.62
CA ASN A 274 -10.59 0.82 7.95
C ASN A 274 -9.39 0.45 7.03
N LEU A 275 -9.53 -0.64 6.27
CA LEU A 275 -8.47 -1.25 5.46
C LEU A 275 -7.74 -0.26 4.53
N ALA A 276 -8.43 0.77 4.04
CA ALA A 276 -7.89 1.76 3.12
C ALA A 276 -6.78 2.65 3.73
N GLN A 277 -6.78 2.82 5.07
CA GLN A 277 -5.78 3.65 5.75
C GLN A 277 -4.67 2.84 6.40
N HIS A 278 -4.79 1.51 6.42
CA HIS A 278 -3.74 0.66 6.99
C HIS A 278 -2.48 0.76 6.14
N VAL A 279 -1.35 0.74 6.82
CA VAL A 279 -0.02 0.85 6.21
C VAL A 279 0.69 -0.48 6.35
N VAL A 280 1.38 -0.91 5.29
CA VAL A 280 2.26 -2.09 5.32
C VAL A 280 3.70 -1.62 5.15
N LEU A 281 4.56 -2.00 6.09
CA LEU A 281 5.98 -1.71 6.12
C LEU A 281 6.77 -3.01 5.97
N GLY A 282 7.58 -3.11 4.93
CA GLY A 282 8.35 -4.32 4.66
C GLY A 282 9.77 -4.02 4.18
N TYR A 283 10.72 -4.83 4.63
CA TYR A 283 12.07 -4.77 4.09
C TYR A 283 12.12 -5.36 2.69
N MET A 284 12.55 -4.56 1.72
CA MET A 284 12.60 -4.94 0.32
C MET A 284 13.93 -4.54 -0.30
N ALA A 285 14.33 -5.26 -1.34
CA ALA A 285 15.41 -4.86 -2.22
C ALA A 285 14.98 -3.61 -3.00
N GLN A 286 15.69 -2.50 -2.83
CA GLN A 286 15.61 -1.38 -3.75
C GLN A 286 16.33 -1.78 -5.04
N VAL A 287 15.54 -2.16 -6.04
CA VAL A 287 16.03 -2.45 -7.38
C VAL A 287 16.27 -1.10 -8.07
N ASN A 288 17.52 -0.69 -8.24
CA ASN A 288 17.90 0.54 -8.97
C ASN A 288 17.74 0.38 -10.51
N GLY A 289 16.80 -0.44 -10.93
CA GLY A 289 16.54 -0.85 -12.31
C GLY A 289 15.18 -1.52 -12.40
N TRP A 290 14.78 -1.83 -13.63
CA TRP A 290 13.40 -2.27 -13.91
C TRP A 290 13.24 -3.79 -13.93
N ARG A 291 14.34 -4.52 -13.79
CA ARG A 291 14.37 -5.96 -13.57
C ARG A 291 15.22 -6.27 -12.34
N VAL A 292 14.78 -7.29 -11.61
CA VAL A 292 15.60 -7.95 -10.61
C VAL A 292 16.66 -8.77 -11.35
N ASP A 293 17.89 -8.30 -11.30
CA ASP A 293 19.09 -9.11 -11.52
C ASP A 293 19.23 -10.11 -10.35
N THR A 294 19.05 -11.39 -10.67
CA THR A 294 19.13 -12.51 -9.71
C THR A 294 20.54 -12.68 -9.15
N TRP A 295 21.60 -12.41 -9.92
CA TRP A 295 22.98 -12.51 -9.44
C TRP A 295 23.28 -11.42 -8.42
N ARG A 296 22.88 -10.16 -8.69
CA ARG A 296 22.94 -9.08 -7.69
C ARG A 296 22.09 -9.39 -6.45
N GLY A 297 20.96 -10.06 -6.62
CA GLY A 297 20.12 -10.52 -5.51
C GLY A 297 20.77 -11.57 -4.62
N ILE A 298 21.66 -12.38 -5.19
CA ILE A 298 22.45 -13.41 -4.49
C ILE A 298 23.68 -12.79 -3.82
N THR A 299 24.40 -11.87 -4.48
CA THR A 299 25.66 -11.29 -3.98
C THR A 299 25.48 -10.02 -3.14
N GLY A 300 24.25 -9.56 -2.91
CA GLY A 300 23.97 -8.40 -2.05
C GLY A 300 24.13 -7.04 -2.70
N GLY A 301 23.89 -6.97 -4.01
CA GLY A 301 23.98 -5.75 -4.82
C GLY A 301 22.78 -4.81 -4.73
N TYR A 302 21.74 -5.14 -3.94
CA TYR A 302 20.58 -4.27 -3.73
C TYR A 302 20.66 -3.54 -2.39
N ALA A 303 20.23 -2.28 -2.35
CA ALA A 303 20.05 -1.60 -1.08
C ALA A 303 18.79 -2.13 -0.38
N ALA A 304 18.92 -2.61 0.86
CA ALA A 304 17.78 -2.96 1.69
C ALA A 304 17.15 -1.68 2.24
N ARG A 305 15.83 -1.59 2.17
CA ARG A 305 15.04 -0.46 2.67
C ARG A 305 13.79 -0.96 3.38
N LEU A 306 13.40 -0.31 4.47
CA LEU A 306 12.03 -0.43 4.98
C LEU A 306 11.12 0.41 4.09
N MET A 307 10.37 -0.24 3.21
CA MET A 307 9.45 0.40 2.26
C MET A 307 8.02 0.36 2.79
N GLY A 308 7.24 1.40 2.49
CA GLY A 308 5.83 1.48 2.83
C GLY A 308 4.94 1.30 1.61
N MET A 309 3.77 0.71 1.80
CA MET A 309 2.64 0.72 0.86
C MET A 309 1.32 0.72 1.62
N THR A 310 0.20 0.96 0.92
CA THR A 310 -1.12 0.79 1.54
C THR A 310 -1.42 -0.70 1.71
N PHE A 311 -2.23 -1.04 2.71
CA PHE A 311 -2.67 -2.42 2.89
C PHE A 311 -3.51 -2.92 1.70
N MET A 312 -4.34 -2.07 1.10
CA MET A 312 -5.12 -2.44 -0.08
C MET A 312 -4.24 -2.81 -1.27
N GLU A 313 -3.09 -2.15 -1.41
CA GLU A 313 -2.11 -2.51 -2.43
C GLU A 313 -1.39 -3.82 -2.09
N ALA A 314 -0.99 -4.01 -0.82
CA ALA A 314 -0.43 -5.29 -0.38
C ALA A 314 -1.41 -6.45 -0.59
N TYR A 315 -2.70 -6.24 -0.30
CA TYR A 315 -3.78 -7.18 -0.57
C TYR A 315 -3.86 -7.46 -2.08
N ARG A 316 -4.05 -6.43 -2.91
CA ARG A 316 -4.13 -6.59 -4.38
C ARG A 316 -2.96 -7.37 -4.94
N ASN A 317 -1.74 -6.97 -4.61
CA ASN A 317 -0.54 -7.57 -5.17
C ASN A 317 -0.40 -9.04 -4.75
N ASN A 318 -0.70 -9.37 -3.50
CA ASN A 318 -0.55 -10.75 -3.02
C ASN A 318 -1.74 -11.65 -3.35
N THR A 319 -2.96 -11.25 -3.01
CA THR A 319 -4.15 -12.12 -3.10
C THR A 319 -4.80 -12.13 -4.47
N LEU A 320 -4.76 -11.01 -5.21
CA LEU A 320 -5.40 -10.89 -6.52
C LEU A 320 -4.47 -11.21 -7.68
N LEU A 321 -3.22 -10.74 -7.62
CA LEU A 321 -2.28 -10.84 -8.74
C LEU A 321 -1.29 -12.01 -8.61
N GLU A 322 -0.92 -12.37 -7.38
CA GLU A 322 0.05 -13.45 -7.11
C GLU A 322 -0.59 -14.71 -6.49
N ASP A 323 -1.92 -14.74 -6.34
CA ASP A 323 -2.68 -15.87 -5.79
C ASP A 323 -2.17 -16.38 -4.43
N ARG A 324 -1.66 -15.48 -3.59
CA ARG A 324 -1.13 -15.79 -2.25
C ARG A 324 -2.18 -15.55 -1.18
N ASP A 325 -2.09 -16.35 -0.13
CA ASP A 325 -2.79 -16.07 1.12
C ASP A 325 -2.01 -15.02 1.92
N LEU A 326 -2.74 -14.13 2.60
CA LEU A 326 -2.17 -13.22 3.60
C LEU A 326 -2.66 -13.56 5.00
N TYR A 327 -1.72 -13.71 5.92
CA TYR A 327 -1.99 -13.85 7.36
C TYR A 327 -1.58 -12.57 8.07
N SER A 328 -2.39 -12.12 9.01
CA SER A 328 -2.16 -10.90 9.79
C SER A 328 -2.32 -11.23 11.27
N LEU A 329 -1.22 -11.19 12.02
CA LEU A 329 -1.16 -11.57 13.44
C LEU A 329 -0.80 -10.40 14.33
N PRO A 330 -1.65 -10.00 15.31
CA PRO A 330 -1.32 -8.92 16.23
C PRO A 330 -0.06 -9.22 17.05
N LEU A 331 0.82 -8.23 17.17
CA LEU A 331 1.85 -8.19 18.20
C LEU A 331 1.22 -7.84 19.55
N ARG A 332 1.72 -8.43 20.62
CA ARG A 332 1.28 -8.16 21.99
C ARG A 332 1.95 -6.90 22.53
N LEU A 333 1.40 -5.73 22.20
CA LEU A 333 1.93 -4.43 22.57
C LEU A 333 0.92 -3.63 23.40
N SER A 334 1.40 -2.91 24.41
CA SER A 334 0.64 -1.87 25.09
C SER A 334 0.54 -0.61 24.23
N ARG A 335 -0.38 0.29 24.58
CA ARG A 335 -0.57 1.57 23.85
C ARG A 335 0.71 2.42 23.75
N PRO A 336 1.48 2.65 24.83
CA PRO A 336 2.75 3.37 24.72
C PRO A 336 3.78 2.66 23.84
N GLN A 337 3.80 1.32 23.85
CA GLN A 337 4.72 0.55 23.00
C GLN A 337 4.35 0.63 21.52
N ILE A 338 3.04 0.66 21.19
CA ILE A 338 2.58 0.88 19.82
C ILE A 338 3.00 2.27 19.34
N GLU A 339 2.77 3.31 20.14
CA GLU A 339 3.18 4.67 19.81
C GLU A 339 4.71 4.74 19.57
N GLN A 340 5.50 4.22 20.52
CA GLN A 340 6.95 4.21 20.43
C GLN A 340 7.43 3.48 19.17
N MET A 341 6.90 2.27 18.93
CA MET A 341 7.26 1.46 17.77
C MET A 341 6.89 2.14 16.44
N VAL A 342 5.77 2.85 16.37
CA VAL A 342 5.39 3.60 15.15
C VAL A 342 6.37 4.74 14.87
N ARG A 343 6.79 5.49 15.90
CA ARG A 343 7.79 6.56 15.77
C ARG A 343 9.15 5.99 15.35
N GLU A 344 9.60 4.91 15.96
CA GLU A 344 10.86 4.23 15.61
C GLU A 344 10.83 3.64 14.20
N LEU A 345 9.70 3.06 13.78
CA LEU A 345 9.53 2.57 12.41
C LEU A 345 9.54 3.70 11.39
N ALA A 346 9.04 4.90 11.74
CA ALA A 346 9.17 6.07 10.89
C ALA A 346 10.65 6.49 10.76
N GLU A 347 11.41 6.53 11.86
CA GLU A 347 12.85 6.79 11.81
C GLU A 347 13.57 5.77 10.92
N VAL A 348 13.36 4.47 11.14
CA VAL A 348 13.96 3.39 10.32
C VAL A 348 13.55 3.54 8.86
N HIS A 349 12.28 3.86 8.59
CA HIS A 349 11.77 4.08 7.25
C HIS A 349 12.53 5.20 6.53
N TRP A 350 12.91 6.28 7.18
CA TRP A 350 13.67 7.36 6.54
C TRP A 350 15.18 7.13 6.54
N SER A 351 15.74 6.56 7.61
CA SER A 351 17.18 6.46 7.86
C SER A 351 17.85 5.22 7.27
N TYR A 352 17.18 4.07 7.23
CA TYR A 352 17.86 2.78 6.99
C TYR A 352 18.52 2.65 5.62
N ARG A 353 19.82 2.28 5.63
CA ARG A 353 20.65 2.02 4.43
C ARG A 353 21.37 0.66 4.54
N GLY A 354 20.62 -0.42 4.42
CA GLY A 354 21.19 -1.77 4.45
C GLY A 354 21.58 -2.32 3.08
N ARG A 355 22.14 -3.54 3.10
CA ARG A 355 22.33 -4.40 1.93
C ARG A 355 21.28 -5.50 1.91
N TYR A 356 20.64 -5.77 0.78
CA TYR A 356 19.63 -6.84 0.66
C TYR A 356 20.22 -8.04 -0.09
N GLU A 357 20.12 -9.22 0.53
CA GLU A 357 20.58 -10.50 0.01
C GLU A 357 19.47 -11.54 0.16
N PHE A 358 19.07 -12.20 -0.93
CA PHE A 358 17.87 -13.06 -0.93
C PHE A 358 17.90 -14.18 0.11
N PHE A 359 19.07 -14.70 0.46
CA PHE A 359 19.21 -15.86 1.35
C PHE A 359 19.77 -15.55 2.74
N THR A 360 20.42 -14.40 2.92
CA THR A 360 21.25 -14.08 4.09
C THR A 360 20.85 -12.78 4.76
N ASN A 361 20.36 -11.79 4.00
CA ASN A 361 19.93 -10.51 4.53
C ASN A 361 18.65 -10.03 3.84
N ASN A 362 17.52 -10.65 4.18
CA ASN A 362 16.24 -10.49 3.49
C ASN A 362 15.13 -10.00 4.42
N CYS A 363 13.90 -9.97 3.92
CA CYS A 363 12.74 -9.53 4.71
C CYS A 363 12.56 -10.25 6.06
N ALA A 364 12.93 -11.52 6.19
CA ALA A 364 12.84 -12.26 7.44
C ALA A 364 13.94 -11.84 8.42
N THR A 365 15.19 -11.83 7.98
CA THR A 365 16.34 -11.50 8.85
C THR A 365 16.31 -10.04 9.29
N LEU A 366 15.94 -9.12 8.39
CA LEU A 366 15.86 -7.70 8.74
C LEU A 366 14.70 -7.41 9.68
N LEU A 367 13.55 -8.05 9.47
CA LEU A 367 12.39 -7.86 10.34
C LEU A 367 12.60 -8.50 11.71
N GLN A 368 13.17 -9.71 11.81
CA GLN A 368 13.46 -10.32 13.11
C GLN A 368 14.45 -9.48 13.92
N ASP A 369 15.48 -8.89 13.30
CA ASP A 369 16.47 -8.05 13.97
C ASP A 369 15.84 -6.73 14.45
N THR A 370 14.96 -6.16 13.63
CA THR A 370 14.14 -5.00 14.01
C THR A 370 13.26 -5.32 15.21
N LEU A 371 12.51 -6.42 15.16
CA LEU A 371 11.62 -6.82 16.27
C LEU A 371 12.41 -7.15 17.54
N ALA A 372 13.53 -7.86 17.43
CA ALA A 372 14.39 -8.13 18.57
C ALA A 372 14.87 -6.82 19.21
N THR A 373 15.31 -5.85 18.41
CA THR A 373 15.76 -4.54 18.91
C THR A 373 14.63 -3.78 19.60
N LEU A 374 13.48 -3.63 18.94
CA LEU A 374 12.37 -2.81 19.46
C LEU A 374 11.65 -3.46 20.66
N LEU A 375 11.51 -4.78 20.68
CA LEU A 375 10.80 -5.49 21.75
C LEU A 375 11.68 -5.76 22.98
N SER A 376 12.99 -6.00 22.80
CA SER A 376 13.93 -6.02 23.92
C SER A 376 14.04 -4.64 24.54
N ASP A 377 13.97 -3.58 23.74
CA ASP A 377 13.92 -2.22 24.26
C ASP A 377 12.60 -2.01 25.04
N ALA A 378 11.46 -2.49 24.57
CA ALA A 378 10.19 -2.39 25.31
C ALA A 378 10.12 -3.18 26.64
N GLY A 379 11.21 -3.85 27.06
CA GLY A 379 11.30 -4.64 28.30
C GLY A 379 10.46 -5.90 28.26
N GLN A 380 10.01 -6.32 27.06
CA GLN A 380 8.91 -7.26 26.96
C GLN A 380 9.32 -8.72 27.11
N LEU A 381 10.41 -9.23 26.54
CA LEU A 381 10.60 -10.69 26.45
C LEU A 381 12.08 -11.13 26.51
N ALA A 382 12.31 -12.26 27.20
CA ALA A 382 13.62 -12.83 27.49
C ALA A 382 14.30 -13.51 26.28
N ASP A 383 13.52 -13.96 25.29
CA ASP A 383 14.03 -14.75 24.16
C ASP A 383 13.69 -14.11 22.81
N PRO A 384 14.70 -13.62 22.05
CA PRO A 384 14.52 -13.11 20.70
C PRO A 384 14.16 -14.24 19.71
N VAL A 385 13.13 -14.02 18.89
CA VAL A 385 12.80 -14.93 17.78
C VAL A 385 13.71 -14.64 16.59
N THR A 386 14.94 -15.14 16.63
CA THR A 386 15.98 -14.85 15.61
C THR A 386 16.55 -16.13 14.96
N GLY A 387 17.35 -15.95 13.90
CA GLY A 387 18.06 -17.05 13.22
C GLY A 387 17.32 -17.64 12.01
N TYR A 388 16.21 -17.03 11.59
CA TYR A 388 15.39 -17.52 10.50
C TYR A 388 15.68 -16.78 9.19
N ARG A 389 16.22 -17.50 8.22
CA ARG A 389 16.46 -16.96 6.86
C ARG A 389 15.22 -17.02 5.97
N ARG A 390 14.32 -17.97 6.23
CA ARG A 390 13.11 -18.15 5.41
C ARG A 390 11.90 -17.47 6.08
N PRO A 391 11.12 -16.65 5.34
CA PRO A 391 9.95 -15.96 5.87
C PRO A 391 8.88 -16.89 6.45
N ASP A 392 8.59 -18.03 5.79
CA ASP A 392 7.65 -19.03 6.30
C ASP A 392 8.07 -19.65 7.64
N ARG A 393 9.36 -19.96 7.80
CA ARG A 393 9.92 -20.51 9.04
C ARG A 393 9.92 -19.47 10.15
N PHE A 394 10.30 -18.23 9.83
CA PHE A 394 10.23 -17.12 10.78
C PHE A 394 8.78 -16.89 11.26
N PHE A 395 7.82 -16.87 10.36
CA PHE A 395 6.40 -16.73 10.71
C PHE A 395 5.90 -17.89 11.57
N GLN A 396 6.29 -19.13 11.27
CA GLN A 396 5.98 -20.29 12.11
C GLN A 396 6.57 -20.18 13.52
N ALA A 397 7.79 -19.64 13.65
CA ALA A 397 8.43 -19.40 14.95
C ALA A 397 7.70 -18.31 15.73
N LEU A 398 7.36 -17.19 15.09
CA LEU A 398 6.55 -16.13 15.69
C LEU A 398 5.21 -16.65 16.19
N ARG A 399 4.50 -17.49 15.42
CA ARG A 399 3.22 -18.09 15.84
C ARG A 399 3.29 -18.90 17.14
N ARG A 400 4.47 -19.43 17.47
CA ARG A 400 4.72 -20.21 18.69
C ARG A 400 5.31 -19.36 19.81
N SER A 401 5.72 -18.13 19.51
CA SER A 401 6.31 -17.23 20.49
C SER A 401 5.21 -16.48 21.25
N PRO A 402 5.53 -15.97 22.45
CA PRO A 402 4.62 -15.11 23.19
C PRO A 402 4.50 -13.70 22.59
N TRP A 403 5.13 -13.41 21.44
CA TRP A 403 5.18 -12.06 20.85
C TRP A 403 3.88 -11.70 20.15
N VAL A 404 3.09 -12.70 19.75
CA VAL A 404 1.89 -12.54 18.93
C VAL A 404 0.66 -13.19 19.54
N GLU A 405 -0.50 -12.80 19.03
CA GLU A 405 -1.79 -13.39 19.34
C GLU A 405 -2.17 -14.48 18.32
N SER A 406 -1.53 -15.65 18.40
CA SER A 406 -1.72 -16.72 17.42
C SER A 406 -3.12 -17.36 17.43
N GLN A 407 -3.91 -17.13 18.50
CA GLN A 407 -5.26 -17.67 18.63
C GLN A 407 -6.22 -17.17 17.54
N TRP A 408 -5.95 -16.00 16.94
CA TRP A 408 -6.76 -15.45 15.84
C TRP A 408 -6.75 -16.33 14.60
N LEU A 409 -5.72 -17.19 14.42
CA LEU A 409 -5.60 -18.10 13.28
C LEU A 409 -6.05 -19.54 13.57
N HIS A 410 -6.64 -19.83 14.74
CA HIS A 410 -7.16 -21.17 15.03
C HIS A 410 -8.36 -21.55 14.15
N SER A 411 -9.10 -20.57 13.63
CA SER A 411 -10.19 -20.77 12.69
C SER A 411 -10.05 -19.79 11.54
N LEU A 412 -9.65 -20.28 10.36
CA LEU A 412 -9.48 -19.44 9.17
C LEU A 412 -10.78 -18.73 8.75
N PRO A 413 -11.97 -19.35 8.79
CA PRO A 413 -13.22 -18.63 8.49
C PRO A 413 -13.47 -17.46 9.44
N ARG A 414 -13.18 -17.63 10.74
CA ARG A 414 -13.31 -16.54 11.72
C ARG A 414 -12.23 -15.48 11.50
N ALA A 415 -11.00 -15.89 11.19
CA ALA A 415 -9.89 -14.99 10.87
C ALA A 415 -10.20 -14.13 9.64
N GLU A 416 -10.82 -14.71 8.61
CA GLU A 416 -11.26 -14.01 7.41
C GLU A 416 -12.33 -12.97 7.74
N ALA A 417 -13.37 -13.37 8.48
CA ALA A 417 -14.47 -12.48 8.87
C ALA A 417 -14.01 -11.28 9.71
N LEU A 418 -12.88 -11.40 10.41
CA LEU A 418 -12.32 -10.39 11.29
C LEU A 418 -11.08 -9.67 10.72
N GLY A 419 -10.65 -9.99 9.50
CA GLY A 419 -9.51 -9.30 8.86
C GLY A 419 -8.12 -9.72 9.37
N TYR A 420 -7.99 -10.93 9.92
CA TYR A 420 -6.72 -11.57 10.29
C TYR A 420 -6.22 -12.59 9.25
N TYR A 421 -7.05 -12.96 8.29
CA TYR A 421 -6.69 -13.82 7.17
C TYR A 421 -7.36 -13.29 5.90
N PHE A 422 -6.62 -13.30 4.79
CA PHE A 422 -7.14 -12.89 3.49
C PHE A 422 -6.76 -13.98 2.48
N PRO A 423 -7.70 -14.84 2.08
CA PRO A 423 -7.40 -15.94 1.18
C PRO A 423 -7.06 -15.43 -0.21
N SER A 424 -6.27 -16.22 -0.93
CA SER A 424 -6.04 -16.08 -2.36
C SER A 424 -7.36 -16.05 -3.14
N ASN A 425 -7.45 -15.15 -4.12
CA ASN A 425 -8.67 -15.03 -4.92
C ASN A 425 -8.86 -16.15 -5.93
N ARG A 426 -7.83 -16.97 -6.16
CA ARG A 426 -7.88 -18.14 -7.03
C ARG A 426 -9.09 -19.06 -6.75
N GLY A 427 -9.44 -19.25 -5.48
CA GLY A 427 -10.59 -20.07 -5.10
C GLY A 427 -11.93 -19.53 -5.60
N TYR A 428 -12.09 -18.21 -5.71
CA TYR A 428 -13.30 -17.59 -6.26
C TYR A 428 -13.40 -17.81 -7.77
N PHE A 429 -12.29 -17.67 -8.51
CA PHE A 429 -12.25 -17.91 -9.95
C PHE A 429 -12.42 -19.39 -10.30
N GLN A 430 -11.88 -20.30 -9.48
CA GLN A 430 -12.11 -21.73 -9.64
C GLN A 430 -13.61 -22.08 -9.49
N ARG A 431 -14.29 -21.50 -8.50
CA ARG A 431 -15.74 -21.67 -8.34
C ARG A 431 -16.53 -21.10 -9.51
N ALA A 432 -16.15 -19.93 -10.02
CA ALA A 432 -16.76 -19.35 -11.21
C ALA A 432 -16.61 -20.29 -12.42
N ARG A 433 -15.39 -20.82 -12.64
CA ARG A 433 -15.13 -21.80 -13.70
C ARG A 433 -15.98 -23.07 -13.54
N THR A 434 -16.05 -23.62 -12.34
CA THR A 434 -16.88 -24.82 -12.06
C THR A 434 -18.35 -24.55 -12.33
N LEU A 435 -18.88 -23.39 -11.97
CA LEU A 435 -20.27 -23.03 -12.26
C LEU A 435 -20.52 -22.93 -13.76
N VAL A 436 -19.64 -22.25 -14.51
CA VAL A 436 -19.71 -22.17 -15.98
C VAL A 436 -19.65 -23.58 -16.60
N ALA A 437 -18.72 -24.42 -16.14
CA ALA A 437 -18.59 -25.79 -16.62
C ALA A 437 -19.85 -26.63 -16.36
N SER A 438 -20.44 -26.53 -15.17
CA SER A 438 -21.68 -27.24 -14.84
C SER A 438 -22.91 -26.77 -15.64
N ALA A 439 -22.84 -25.56 -16.19
CA ALA A 439 -23.90 -24.95 -17.00
C ALA A 439 -23.67 -25.12 -18.51
N SER A 440 -22.52 -25.66 -18.92
CA SER A 440 -22.15 -25.90 -20.31
C SER A 440 -22.57 -27.31 -20.76
N GLU A 441 -22.46 -27.58 -22.06
CA GLU A 441 -22.73 -28.92 -22.60
C GLU A 441 -21.82 -29.99 -21.94
N PRO A 442 -22.34 -31.19 -21.58
CA PRO A 442 -21.61 -32.19 -20.77
C PRO A 442 -20.26 -32.64 -21.33
N ASP A 443 -20.14 -32.74 -22.66
CA ASP A 443 -18.93 -33.22 -23.35
C ASP A 443 -18.02 -32.08 -23.82
N ARG A 444 -18.35 -30.83 -23.48
CA ARG A 444 -17.58 -29.68 -23.92
C ARG A 444 -16.36 -29.46 -23.04
N GLU A 445 -15.18 -29.61 -23.63
CA GLU A 445 -13.94 -29.25 -22.95
C GLU A 445 -13.82 -27.73 -22.82
N LEU A 446 -13.76 -27.26 -21.57
CA LEU A 446 -13.53 -25.85 -21.25
C LEU A 446 -12.08 -25.64 -20.81
N PRO A 447 -11.43 -24.54 -21.25
CA PRO A 447 -10.07 -24.21 -20.85
C PRO A 447 -9.94 -24.20 -19.31
N THR A 448 -8.79 -24.64 -18.81
CA THR A 448 -8.44 -24.48 -17.38
C THR A 448 -8.35 -23.01 -17.01
N LEU A 449 -8.27 -22.72 -15.70
CA LEU A 449 -8.11 -21.34 -15.24
C LEU A 449 -6.81 -20.72 -15.81
N GLU A 450 -5.76 -21.52 -16.00
CA GLU A 450 -4.47 -21.09 -16.57
C GLU A 450 -4.56 -20.88 -18.09
N GLN A 451 -5.33 -21.72 -18.78
CA GLN A 451 -5.51 -21.64 -20.24
C GLN A 451 -6.45 -20.52 -20.65
N TYR A 452 -7.48 -20.23 -19.84
CA TYR A 452 -8.49 -19.21 -20.14
C TYR A 452 -7.90 -17.84 -20.50
N PRO A 453 -7.02 -17.20 -19.70
CA PRO A 453 -6.43 -15.90 -20.03
C PRO A 453 -5.51 -15.92 -21.26
N ALA A 454 -5.02 -17.09 -21.68
CA ALA A 454 -4.16 -17.22 -22.86
C ALA A 454 -4.95 -17.22 -24.19
N LEU A 455 -6.26 -17.47 -24.14
CA LEU A 455 -7.12 -17.35 -25.32
C LEU A 455 -7.39 -15.89 -25.65
N PRO A 456 -7.39 -15.46 -26.93
CA PRO A 456 -7.77 -14.10 -27.31
C PRO A 456 -9.20 -13.76 -26.87
N ALA A 457 -9.44 -12.53 -26.43
CA ALA A 457 -10.74 -12.10 -25.92
C ALA A 457 -11.92 -12.42 -26.87
N PRO A 458 -11.84 -12.17 -28.20
CA PRO A 458 -12.93 -12.53 -29.09
C PRO A 458 -13.21 -14.04 -29.15
N VAL A 459 -12.20 -14.88 -28.93
CA VAL A 459 -12.35 -16.34 -28.89
C VAL A 459 -13.07 -16.77 -27.62
N ARG A 460 -12.71 -16.21 -26.45
CA ARG A 460 -13.36 -16.53 -25.17
C ARG A 460 -14.86 -16.25 -25.20
N LEU A 461 -15.24 -15.05 -25.66
CA LEU A 461 -16.65 -14.68 -25.78
C LEU A 461 -17.38 -15.53 -26.81
N ARG A 462 -16.78 -15.76 -27.99
CA ARG A 462 -17.38 -16.60 -29.02
C ARG A 462 -17.62 -18.02 -28.52
N GLN A 463 -16.65 -18.61 -27.82
CA GLN A 463 -16.82 -19.94 -27.24
C GLN A 463 -17.98 -19.97 -26.25
N ALA A 464 -18.07 -18.99 -25.34
CA ALA A 464 -19.18 -18.92 -24.38
C ALA A 464 -20.55 -18.76 -25.07
N LEU A 465 -20.65 -17.93 -26.11
CA LEU A 465 -21.91 -17.70 -26.84
C LEU A 465 -22.26 -18.81 -27.83
N ALA A 466 -21.30 -19.63 -28.23
CA ALA A 466 -21.51 -20.80 -29.09
C ALA A 466 -21.90 -22.05 -28.30
N ASP A 467 -22.11 -21.96 -26.99
CA ASP A 467 -22.63 -23.04 -26.14
C ASP A 467 -24.12 -22.80 -25.86
N PRO A 468 -25.03 -23.58 -26.50
CA PRO A 468 -26.47 -23.39 -26.31
C PRO A 468 -26.94 -23.64 -24.87
N ALA A 469 -26.36 -24.63 -24.18
CA ALA A 469 -26.68 -24.91 -22.78
C ALA A 469 -26.24 -23.74 -21.89
N LEU A 470 -25.03 -23.22 -22.07
CA LEU A 470 -24.52 -22.10 -21.30
C LEU A 470 -25.31 -20.82 -21.57
N VAL A 471 -25.66 -20.53 -22.83
CA VAL A 471 -26.50 -19.38 -23.18
C VAL A 471 -27.88 -19.50 -22.54
N THR A 472 -28.48 -20.69 -22.60
CA THR A 472 -29.76 -20.96 -21.92
C THR A 472 -29.64 -20.77 -20.42
N ALA A 473 -28.57 -21.27 -19.79
CA ALA A 473 -28.34 -21.09 -18.36
C ALA A 473 -28.11 -19.62 -17.99
N MET A 474 -27.33 -18.87 -18.78
CA MET A 474 -27.08 -17.45 -18.60
C MET A 474 -28.38 -16.63 -18.67
N SER A 475 -29.27 -16.93 -19.61
CA SER A 475 -30.58 -16.24 -19.72
C SER A 475 -31.54 -16.54 -18.57
N ARG A 476 -31.35 -17.65 -17.85
CA ARG A 476 -32.22 -18.08 -16.74
C ARG A 476 -31.66 -17.73 -15.36
N HIS A 477 -30.34 -17.62 -15.24
CA HIS A 477 -29.65 -17.50 -13.96
C HIS A 477 -28.53 -16.46 -14.03
N SER A 478 -28.77 -15.30 -13.40
CA SER A 478 -27.78 -14.21 -13.32
C SER A 478 -26.43 -14.66 -12.75
N ARG A 479 -26.42 -15.65 -11.83
CA ARG A 479 -25.19 -16.20 -11.24
C ARG A 479 -24.25 -16.84 -12.28
N VAL A 480 -24.78 -17.40 -13.36
CA VAL A 480 -23.96 -18.01 -14.43
C VAL A 480 -23.33 -16.91 -15.28
N VAL A 481 -24.07 -15.83 -15.56
CA VAL A 481 -23.53 -14.64 -16.22
C VAL A 481 -22.45 -13.98 -15.36
N GLU A 482 -22.70 -13.80 -14.06
CA GLU A 482 -21.73 -13.27 -13.10
C GLU A 482 -20.46 -14.15 -13.05
N ALA A 483 -20.60 -15.48 -13.07
CA ALA A 483 -19.45 -16.37 -13.10
C ALA A 483 -18.64 -16.26 -14.41
N GLN A 484 -19.31 -16.15 -15.56
CA GLN A 484 -18.61 -15.91 -16.84
C GLN A 484 -17.90 -14.54 -16.84
N ILE A 485 -18.52 -13.51 -16.27
CA ILE A 485 -17.89 -12.19 -16.08
C ILE A 485 -16.65 -12.30 -15.19
N LEU A 486 -16.70 -13.05 -14.09
CA LEU A 486 -15.55 -13.27 -13.20
C LEU A 486 -14.37 -13.93 -13.93
N LEU A 487 -14.62 -14.81 -14.91
CA LEU A 487 -13.55 -15.39 -15.73
C LEU A 487 -12.91 -14.33 -16.65
N GLU A 488 -13.70 -13.44 -17.24
CA GLU A 488 -13.17 -12.33 -18.04
C GLU A 488 -12.42 -11.31 -17.17
N GLU A 489 -12.89 -11.04 -15.95
CA GLU A 489 -12.18 -10.20 -14.98
C GLU A 489 -10.86 -10.84 -14.55
N TYR A 490 -10.81 -12.17 -14.38
CA TYR A 490 -9.56 -12.89 -14.16
C TYR A 490 -8.59 -12.74 -15.34
N ALA A 491 -9.08 -12.88 -16.58
CA ALA A 491 -8.26 -12.64 -17.76
C ALA A 491 -7.68 -11.23 -17.80
N LEU A 492 -8.48 -10.22 -17.43
CA LEU A 492 -8.04 -8.83 -17.33
C LEU A 492 -6.93 -8.65 -16.28
N LEU A 493 -7.04 -9.29 -15.12
CA LEU A 493 -6.00 -9.26 -14.08
C LEU A 493 -4.68 -9.87 -14.56
N GLN A 494 -4.74 -11.00 -15.27
CA GLN A 494 -3.55 -11.64 -15.84
C GLN A 494 -2.90 -10.77 -16.93
N GLN A 495 -3.72 -10.09 -17.74
CA GLN A 495 -3.25 -9.13 -18.74
C GLN A 495 -2.60 -7.89 -18.09
N GLU A 496 -3.15 -7.37 -16.99
CA GLU A 496 -2.52 -6.29 -16.20
C GLU A 496 -1.15 -6.72 -15.65
N LYS A 497 -1.06 -7.96 -15.15
CA LYS A 497 0.20 -8.55 -14.68
C LYS A 497 1.22 -8.68 -15.82
N ALA A 498 0.77 -9.13 -17.00
CA ALA A 498 1.62 -9.23 -18.19
C ALA A 498 2.10 -7.84 -18.66
N LEU A 499 1.20 -6.85 -18.69
CA LEU A 499 1.52 -5.46 -19.02
C LEU A 499 2.58 -4.91 -18.08
N SER A 500 2.41 -5.08 -16.77
CA SER A 500 3.37 -4.60 -15.77
C SER A 500 4.75 -5.23 -15.95
N ARG A 501 4.82 -6.54 -16.25
CA ARG A 501 6.08 -7.24 -16.56
C ARG A 501 6.70 -6.76 -17.86
N GLN A 502 5.92 -6.57 -18.91
CA GLN A 502 6.40 -6.11 -20.21
C GLN A 502 6.95 -4.68 -20.13
N VAL A 503 6.25 -3.79 -19.44
CA VAL A 503 6.71 -2.42 -19.18
C VAL A 503 8.04 -2.45 -18.41
N ALA A 504 8.12 -3.23 -17.33
CA ALA A 504 9.34 -3.40 -16.56
C ALA A 504 10.50 -3.96 -17.39
N ALA A 505 10.24 -4.93 -18.27
CA ALA A 505 11.23 -5.48 -19.19
C ALA A 505 11.72 -4.45 -20.21
N TRP A 506 10.80 -3.70 -20.84
CA TRP A 506 11.12 -2.65 -21.80
C TRP A 506 11.99 -1.56 -21.17
N PHE A 507 11.64 -1.12 -19.96
CA PHE A 507 12.47 -0.16 -19.23
C PHE A 507 13.85 -0.72 -18.83
N ALA A 508 13.97 -2.03 -18.59
CA ALA A 508 15.25 -2.65 -18.24
C ALA A 508 16.18 -2.82 -19.43
N ASN A 509 15.60 -3.10 -20.61
CA ASN A 509 16.35 -3.42 -21.82
C ASN A 509 16.57 -2.18 -22.71
N GLY A 510 15.72 -1.16 -22.59
CA GLY A 510 15.77 0.06 -23.40
C GLY A 510 16.06 1.32 -22.58
N ASP A 511 16.66 2.33 -23.21
CA ASP A 511 16.77 3.66 -22.60
C ASP A 511 15.51 4.49 -22.88
N VAL A 512 14.39 4.08 -22.28
CA VAL A 512 13.10 4.78 -22.37
C VAL A 512 13.26 6.25 -21.97
N GLY A 513 14.17 6.57 -21.04
CA GLY A 513 14.50 7.95 -20.68
C GLY A 513 15.08 8.74 -21.86
N THR A 514 15.99 8.15 -22.62
CA THR A 514 16.53 8.75 -23.85
C THR A 514 15.48 8.83 -24.95
N GLN A 515 14.63 7.82 -25.14
CA GLN A 515 13.53 7.86 -26.11
C GLN A 515 12.55 9.00 -25.79
N LEU A 516 12.16 9.17 -24.52
CA LEU A 516 11.27 10.26 -24.12
C LEU A 516 11.96 11.64 -24.22
N THR A 517 13.26 11.72 -23.94
CA THR A 517 14.03 12.96 -24.13
C THR A 517 14.16 13.32 -25.61
N ALA A 518 14.35 12.32 -26.48
CA ALA A 518 14.39 12.51 -27.94
C ALA A 518 13.02 12.94 -28.47
N LEU A 519 11.93 12.29 -28.02
CA LEU A 519 10.56 12.71 -28.34
C LEU A 519 10.33 14.17 -27.94
N GLU A 520 10.76 14.57 -26.73
CA GLU A 520 10.63 15.94 -26.26
C GLU A 520 11.25 16.96 -27.22
N GLN A 521 12.40 16.64 -27.82
CA GLN A 521 13.07 17.50 -28.79
C GLN A 521 12.31 17.62 -30.13
N THR A 522 11.51 16.62 -30.49
CA THR A 522 10.70 16.61 -31.72
C THR A 522 9.34 17.30 -31.59
N LEU A 523 8.87 17.57 -30.37
CA LEU A 523 7.58 18.24 -30.14
C LEU A 523 7.69 19.74 -30.44
N ALA A 524 6.87 20.20 -31.39
CA ALA A 524 6.81 21.61 -31.78
C ALA A 524 6.15 22.49 -30.71
N ASP A 525 5.15 21.96 -30.01
CA ASP A 525 4.37 22.70 -29.01
C ASP A 525 5.12 22.81 -27.67
N PRO A 526 5.42 24.01 -27.16
CA PRO A 526 6.09 24.20 -25.88
C PRO A 526 5.32 23.67 -24.67
N GLY A 527 3.98 23.71 -24.72
CA GLY A 527 3.10 23.16 -23.69
C GLY A 527 3.16 21.63 -23.65
N GLU A 528 3.22 20.96 -24.80
CA GLU A 528 3.40 19.49 -24.89
C GLU A 528 4.78 19.05 -24.41
N ARG A 529 5.84 19.81 -24.72
CA ARG A 529 7.18 19.57 -24.15
C ARG A 529 7.16 19.68 -22.63
N THR A 530 6.52 20.72 -22.12
CA THR A 530 6.40 20.96 -20.68
C THR A 530 5.62 19.84 -20.02
N PHE A 531 4.51 19.41 -20.63
CA PHE A 531 3.68 18.31 -20.17
C PHE A 531 4.41 16.97 -20.18
N LEU A 532 5.10 16.62 -21.27
CA LEU A 532 5.91 15.40 -21.36
C LEU A 532 6.99 15.39 -20.28
N ARG A 533 7.70 16.50 -20.12
CA ARG A 533 8.78 16.64 -19.14
C ARG A 533 8.27 16.46 -17.71
N HIS A 534 7.21 17.18 -17.33
CA HIS A 534 6.68 17.19 -15.98
C HIS A 534 5.92 15.90 -15.63
N CYS A 535 5.12 15.38 -16.55
CA CYS A 535 4.24 14.24 -16.26
C CYS A 535 4.89 12.87 -16.50
N TYR A 536 5.96 12.80 -17.32
CA TYR A 536 6.56 11.53 -17.75
C TYR A 536 8.07 11.46 -17.49
N VAL A 537 8.86 12.42 -17.99
CA VAL A 537 10.33 12.34 -17.94
C VAL A 537 10.88 12.54 -16.52
N GLN A 538 10.47 13.61 -15.83
CA GLN A 538 10.98 13.95 -14.50
C GLN A 538 10.60 12.90 -13.45
N PRO A 539 9.36 12.40 -13.39
CA PRO A 539 9.02 11.32 -12.48
C PRO A 539 9.79 10.01 -12.74
N LEU A 540 10.08 9.67 -14.00
CA LEU A 540 10.94 8.54 -14.34
C LEU A 540 12.38 8.75 -13.88
N ARG A 541 12.90 9.97 -13.95
CA ARG A 541 14.20 10.33 -13.36
C ARG A 541 14.18 10.20 -11.83
N LEU A 542 13.13 10.67 -11.17
CA LEU A 542 12.97 10.56 -9.72
C LEU A 542 12.93 9.09 -9.26
N LEU A 543 12.24 8.21 -10.00
CA LEU A 543 12.30 6.77 -9.73
C LEU A 543 13.71 6.20 -9.81
N ARG A 544 14.50 6.61 -10.82
CA ARG A 544 15.90 6.18 -10.96
C ARG A 544 16.80 6.70 -9.83
N GLN A 545 16.49 7.88 -9.29
CA GLN A 545 17.23 8.50 -8.17
C GLN A 545 16.92 7.83 -6.82
N GLY A 546 15.90 6.97 -6.76
CA GLY A 546 15.53 6.21 -5.57
C GLY A 546 14.55 6.93 -4.65
N LEU A 547 14.10 6.23 -3.62
CA LEU A 547 13.18 6.79 -2.64
C LEU A 547 13.84 7.95 -1.86
N PRO A 548 13.09 9.01 -1.51
CA PRO A 548 13.56 10.12 -0.69
C PRO A 548 13.94 9.63 0.71
N ARG A 549 14.91 10.29 1.33
CA ARG A 549 15.58 9.82 2.53
C ARG A 549 16.17 10.96 3.34
N SER A 550 16.27 10.74 4.64
CA SER A 550 16.87 11.67 5.61
C SER A 550 17.61 10.90 6.70
N GLU A 551 18.41 11.61 7.49
CA GLU A 551 18.89 11.15 8.78
C GLU A 551 17.81 11.48 9.81
N GLY A 552 17.09 10.45 10.29
CA GLY A 552 15.93 10.61 11.15
C GLY A 552 14.64 10.96 10.41
N ILE A 553 13.58 11.24 11.17
CA ILE A 553 12.28 11.68 10.67
C ILE A 553 12.41 13.11 10.11
N PRO A 554 12.05 13.36 8.85
CA PRO A 554 12.16 14.69 8.26
C PRO A 554 11.12 15.66 8.83
N ALA A 555 11.55 16.90 9.13
CA ALA A 555 10.66 17.97 9.63
C ALA A 555 9.66 18.46 8.56
N ASP A 556 10.10 18.54 7.31
CA ASP A 556 9.25 18.77 6.14
C ASP A 556 9.40 17.59 5.19
N PRO A 557 8.47 16.62 5.22
CA PRO A 557 8.53 15.45 4.36
C PRO A 557 8.06 15.76 2.94
N ALA A 558 7.93 17.02 2.52
CA ALA A 558 7.64 17.37 1.13
C ALA A 558 8.71 16.82 0.19
N VAL A 559 8.48 15.62 -0.33
CA VAL A 559 9.32 14.98 -1.34
C VAL A 559 9.05 15.69 -2.65
N GLY A 560 9.90 16.67 -2.98
CA GLY A 560 10.03 17.25 -4.31
C GLY A 560 8.69 17.42 -5.02
N ALA A 561 7.79 18.25 -4.46
CA ALA A 561 6.69 18.77 -5.24
C ALA A 561 7.31 19.35 -6.51
N VAL A 562 7.04 18.74 -7.66
CA VAL A 562 7.55 19.22 -8.94
C VAL A 562 7.04 20.66 -9.07
N PRO A 563 7.93 21.68 -9.11
CA PRO A 563 7.48 23.05 -9.22
C PRO A 563 6.82 23.22 -10.58
N GLY A 564 5.50 23.43 -10.61
CA GLY A 564 4.75 23.65 -11.84
C GLY A 564 3.35 23.05 -11.79
N THR A 565 2.33 23.89 -11.99
CA THR A 565 0.92 23.49 -12.08
C THR A 565 0.60 22.86 -13.44
N VAL A 566 1.29 21.77 -13.80
CA VAL A 566 0.90 20.98 -14.98
C VAL A 566 -0.13 19.96 -14.51
N ASP A 567 -1.38 20.13 -14.93
CA ASP A 567 -2.43 19.13 -14.70
C ASP A 567 -2.14 17.88 -15.54
N CYS A 568 -1.42 16.92 -14.97
CA CYS A 568 -1.15 15.65 -15.63
C CYS A 568 -2.43 14.85 -15.89
N GLY A 569 -3.59 15.22 -15.34
CA GLY A 569 -4.90 14.65 -15.67
C GLY A 569 -5.50 15.16 -16.99
N HIS A 570 -4.92 16.18 -17.62
CA HIS A 570 -5.46 16.80 -18.82
C HIS A 570 -5.49 15.83 -20.02
N TRP A 571 -6.67 15.28 -20.30
CA TRP A 571 -6.89 14.22 -21.28
C TRP A 571 -6.48 14.56 -22.72
N PRO A 572 -6.79 15.76 -23.26
CA PRO A 572 -6.37 16.11 -24.62
C PRO A 572 -4.85 16.11 -24.81
N SER A 573 -4.09 16.57 -23.81
CA SER A 573 -2.62 16.53 -23.87
C SER A 573 -2.09 15.11 -23.85
N ARG A 574 -2.69 14.21 -23.06
CA ARG A 574 -2.35 12.78 -23.04
C ARG A 574 -2.58 12.12 -24.40
N LEU A 575 -3.70 12.42 -25.06
CA LEU A 575 -4.00 11.85 -26.39
C LEU A 575 -3.02 12.33 -27.47
N ARG A 576 -2.65 13.61 -27.47
CA ARG A 576 -1.68 14.13 -28.46
C ARG A 576 -0.29 13.53 -28.24
N LEU A 577 0.14 13.44 -26.99
CA LEU A 577 1.40 12.79 -26.62
C LEU A 577 1.39 11.29 -26.93
N ALA A 578 0.26 10.61 -26.76
CA ALA A 578 0.08 9.22 -27.19
C ALA A 578 0.35 9.07 -28.68
N ALA A 579 -0.33 9.86 -29.50
CA ALA A 579 -0.13 9.81 -30.94
C ALA A 579 1.33 10.13 -31.34
N ALA A 580 1.97 11.10 -30.68
CA ALA A 580 3.36 11.46 -30.94
C ALA A 580 4.33 10.33 -30.55
N LEU A 581 4.16 9.76 -29.36
CA LEU A 581 4.95 8.62 -28.88
C LEU A 581 4.77 7.40 -29.76
N GLY A 582 3.54 7.14 -30.21
CA GLY A 582 3.27 6.01 -31.11
C GLY A 582 3.93 6.12 -32.46
N ARG A 583 4.03 7.33 -33.04
CA ARG A 583 4.82 7.56 -34.26
C ARG A 583 6.32 7.41 -33.98
N HIS A 584 6.80 7.92 -32.86
CA HIS A 584 8.21 7.85 -32.48
C HIS A 584 8.68 6.41 -32.28
N LEU A 585 7.85 5.57 -31.66
CA LEU A 585 8.17 4.19 -31.31
C LEU A 585 7.61 3.14 -32.28
N GLN A 586 7.07 3.53 -33.43
CA GLN A 586 6.32 2.61 -34.31
C GLN A 586 7.10 1.35 -34.77
N HIS A 587 8.44 1.40 -34.75
CA HIS A 587 9.31 0.27 -35.10
C HIS A 587 9.89 -0.47 -33.88
N ASP A 588 9.64 0.01 -32.66
CA ASP A 588 10.09 -0.60 -31.41
C ASP A 588 9.26 -1.87 -31.13
N GLU A 589 9.93 -3.00 -30.94
CA GLU A 589 9.28 -4.31 -30.76
C GLU A 589 8.57 -4.43 -29.41
N ASP A 590 9.18 -3.90 -28.35
CA ASP A 590 8.62 -3.90 -27.00
C ASP A 590 7.36 -3.02 -26.96
N TYR A 591 7.39 -1.89 -27.67
CA TYR A 591 6.21 -1.05 -27.83
C TYR A 591 5.08 -1.77 -28.56
N ARG A 592 5.36 -2.48 -29.67
CA ARG A 592 4.35 -3.27 -30.38
C ARG A 592 3.72 -4.33 -29.48
N ALA A 593 4.51 -5.00 -28.64
CA ALA A 593 4.00 -5.96 -27.66
C ALA A 593 3.05 -5.31 -26.63
N LEU A 594 3.39 -4.11 -26.14
CA LEU A 594 2.51 -3.33 -25.25
C LEU A 594 1.20 -2.94 -25.93
N GLN A 595 1.23 -2.55 -27.21
CA GLN A 595 0.01 -2.25 -27.97
C GLN A 595 -0.90 -3.47 -28.13
N GLN A 596 -0.32 -4.65 -28.40
CA GLN A 596 -1.08 -5.90 -28.51
C GLN A 596 -1.77 -6.26 -27.19
N LEU A 597 -1.05 -6.21 -26.06
CA LEU A 597 -1.64 -6.41 -24.74
C LEU A 597 -2.77 -5.41 -24.46
N GLY A 598 -2.58 -4.16 -24.87
CA GLY A 598 -3.59 -3.13 -24.75
C GLY A 598 -4.87 -3.36 -25.52
N GLN A 599 -4.71 -3.78 -26.78
CA GLN A 599 -5.82 -4.16 -27.61
C GLN A 599 -6.59 -5.33 -27.00
N GLU A 600 -5.87 -6.33 -26.49
CA GLU A 600 -6.45 -7.50 -25.84
C GLU A 600 -7.25 -7.12 -24.57
N MET A 601 -6.69 -6.29 -23.67
CA MET A 601 -7.41 -5.78 -22.49
C MET A 601 -8.69 -5.02 -22.85
N ARG A 602 -8.63 -4.19 -23.90
CA ARG A 602 -9.82 -3.46 -24.40
C ARG A 602 -10.89 -4.41 -24.92
N LEU A 603 -10.50 -5.48 -25.61
CA LEU A 603 -11.44 -6.50 -26.07
C LEU A 603 -12.02 -7.29 -24.90
N THR A 604 -11.22 -7.64 -23.88
CA THR A 604 -11.71 -8.23 -22.62
C THR A 604 -12.77 -7.35 -21.95
N LEU A 605 -12.53 -6.03 -21.84
CA LEU A 605 -13.51 -5.09 -21.30
C LEU A 605 -14.80 -5.03 -22.12
N LYS A 606 -14.71 -5.16 -23.46
CA LYS A 606 -15.90 -5.28 -24.32
C LYS A 606 -16.66 -6.57 -24.07
N ASN A 607 -15.98 -7.70 -23.88
CA ASN A 607 -16.63 -8.95 -23.50
C ASN A 607 -17.41 -8.79 -22.19
N ILE A 608 -16.79 -8.20 -21.16
CA ILE A 608 -17.44 -7.92 -19.88
C ILE A 608 -18.67 -7.04 -20.07
N ALA A 609 -18.55 -5.95 -20.84
CA ALA A 609 -19.67 -5.06 -21.13
C ALA A 609 -20.83 -5.79 -21.84
N GLN A 610 -20.52 -6.65 -22.81
CA GLN A 610 -21.52 -7.45 -23.53
C GLN A 610 -22.17 -8.52 -22.64
N LEU A 611 -21.41 -9.20 -21.77
CA LEU A 611 -21.99 -10.15 -20.84
C LEU A 611 -22.90 -9.47 -19.81
N ARG A 612 -22.55 -8.25 -19.38
CA ARG A 612 -23.38 -7.45 -18.46
C ARG A 612 -24.73 -7.05 -19.05
N THR A 613 -24.91 -7.02 -20.37
CA THR A 613 -26.24 -6.79 -20.97
C THR A 613 -27.17 -7.99 -20.83
N LEU A 614 -26.68 -9.13 -20.34
CA LEU A 614 -27.48 -10.33 -20.05
C LEU A 614 -27.93 -10.40 -18.58
N LEU A 615 -27.48 -9.47 -17.73
CA LEU A 615 -27.96 -9.25 -16.37
C LEU A 615 -29.14 -8.28 -16.37
#